data_AF-A0A976FM65-F1
#
_entry.id   AF-A0A976FM65-F1
#
_cell.length_a   1.000
_cell.length_b   1.000
_cell.length_c   1.000
_cell.angle_alpha   90.00
_cell.angle_beta   90.00
_cell.angle_gamma   90.00
#
_symmetry.space_group_name_H-M   'P 1'
#
loop_
_entity.id
_entity.type
_entity.pdbx_description
1 polymer ?
#
loop_
_entity_poly.entity_id
_entity_poly.type
_entity_poly.pdbx_seq_one_letter_code
_entity_poly.pdbx_strand_id
1 'polypeptide(L)'
;MVRIYVAALTAFLAFSASATVQLTLASDSPVNGTGRDTPAPKRLQGFATINEKTEERDVMEIIKASARAIKSHLSRPNVDIQASSVKELDLSLNKILQMNRKQLHKLIKRVEKSNKHPVLLYEQLVLKHGARKVENAMRIAESGKKNADGMKYLLEEEKAYRKNWVKAGTIYARELKIQEDGMKAFETNKISELQAYLARISPDSSEDLQHQKLVKVLSEEYGGDKFLALHVAQASSLGLDTFSLKLALFSTWKKDHVPLDRVWSYFCKDVNAPTKKEVEMFAQFYGYVFVLSSKGNLSLETTKLIEWNLLKMYEKSASNEALDMLVQIRLARELQMNEKFSKLFAKPSDFPLDKFLVVWRESYRQYSRQNLIEVDFIAVLRKIFPDDRSIARAIVKGGQDNRDNEEYFTTFMELEKELYAKWDRLPGNFKINDKLDDLIKRHYNKK
;
A
#
# COMPACT_ATOMS: atom_id res chain seq x y z
N MET A 1 24.30 -3.48 -26.27
CA MET A 1 24.59 -2.88 -24.95
C MET A 1 24.93 -1.39 -24.99
N VAL A 2 25.62 -0.86 -26.02
CA VAL A 2 26.01 0.56 -26.11
C VAL A 2 24.82 1.55 -26.10
N ARG A 3 23.66 1.17 -26.65
CA ARG A 3 22.47 2.06 -26.74
C ARG A 3 21.76 2.33 -25.41
N ILE A 4 21.90 1.45 -24.40
CA ILE A 4 21.27 1.63 -23.08
C ILE A 4 22.07 2.61 -22.21
N TYR A 5 23.40 2.59 -22.35
CA TYR A 5 24.29 3.53 -21.64
C TYR A 5 24.16 4.96 -22.15
N VAL A 6 23.96 5.16 -23.47
CA VAL A 6 23.73 6.51 -24.02
C VAL A 6 22.40 7.08 -23.53
N ALA A 7 21.32 6.31 -23.51
CA ALA A 7 20.02 6.79 -23.03
C ALA A 7 20.01 7.14 -21.52
N ALA A 8 20.71 6.35 -20.69
CA ALA A 8 20.87 6.64 -19.27
C ALA A 8 21.74 7.88 -19.02
N LEU A 9 22.81 8.08 -19.80
CA LEU A 9 23.67 9.26 -19.70
C LEU A 9 22.94 10.53 -20.16
N THR A 10 22.13 10.47 -21.22
CA THR A 10 21.32 11.61 -21.69
C THR A 10 20.21 11.97 -20.70
N ALA A 11 19.56 10.99 -20.07
CA ALA A 11 18.56 11.24 -19.03
C ALA A 11 19.19 11.85 -17.75
N PHE A 12 20.42 11.46 -17.43
CA PHE A 12 21.17 12.00 -16.29
C PHE A 12 21.63 13.45 -16.54
N LEU A 13 22.20 13.74 -17.72
CA LEU A 13 22.60 15.09 -18.12
C LEU A 13 21.40 16.05 -18.22
N ALA A 14 20.23 15.57 -18.66
CA ALA A 14 18.98 16.35 -18.66
C ALA A 14 18.47 16.67 -17.24
N PHE A 15 18.72 15.79 -16.26
CA PHE A 15 18.39 16.04 -14.85
C PHE A 15 19.36 17.03 -14.20
N SER A 16 20.65 16.96 -14.54
CA SER A 16 21.68 17.87 -14.02
C SER A 16 21.50 19.31 -14.53
N ALA A 17 21.09 19.49 -15.79
CA ALA A 17 20.81 20.81 -16.36
C ALA A 17 19.56 21.49 -15.77
N SER A 18 18.60 20.72 -15.26
CA SER A 18 17.39 21.25 -14.63
C SER A 18 17.65 21.79 -13.21
N ALA A 19 18.68 21.27 -12.53
CA ALA A 19 19.06 21.71 -11.18
C ALA A 19 19.84 23.04 -11.17
N THR A 20 20.46 23.44 -12.28
CA THR A 20 21.26 24.68 -12.37
C THR A 20 20.41 25.93 -12.61
N VAL A 21 19.14 25.78 -13.03
CA VAL A 21 18.28 26.91 -13.43
C VAL A 21 17.51 27.55 -12.25
N GLN A 22 17.54 26.96 -11.04
CA GLN A 22 16.84 27.54 -9.88
C GLN A 22 17.72 28.33 -8.89
N LEU A 23 19.01 28.54 -9.18
CA LEU A 23 19.93 29.30 -8.31
C LEU A 23 20.06 30.80 -8.66
N THR A 24 19.27 31.32 -9.60
CA THR A 24 19.24 32.75 -9.92
C THR A 24 17.80 33.22 -10.05
N LEU A 25 17.19 33.61 -8.92
CA LEU A 25 16.12 34.63 -8.80
C LEU A 25 15.53 34.60 -7.37
N ALA A 26 16.34 34.95 -6.37
CA ALA A 26 15.82 35.53 -5.15
C ALA A 26 15.72 37.05 -5.41
N SER A 27 14.51 37.52 -5.70
CA SER A 27 14.21 38.95 -5.80
C SER A 27 13.96 39.50 -4.40
N ASP A 28 14.80 40.44 -4.00
CA ASP A 28 14.65 41.25 -2.80
C ASP A 28 13.32 42.01 -2.81
N SER A 29 12.71 42.19 -1.64
CA SER A 29 11.75 43.26 -1.39
C SER A 29 12.24 44.11 -0.21
N PRO A 30 12.14 45.45 -0.28
CA PRO A 30 12.92 46.35 0.56
C PRO A 30 12.23 46.59 1.90
N VAL A 31 13.01 46.50 2.98
CA VAL A 31 12.60 46.92 4.33
C VAL A 31 12.91 48.41 4.49
N ASN A 32 11.88 49.23 4.66
CA ASN A 32 12.00 50.62 5.10
C ASN A 32 12.53 50.63 6.54
N GLY A 33 13.70 51.25 6.73
CA GLY A 33 14.31 51.44 8.04
C GLY A 33 13.80 52.69 8.75
N THR A 34 13.63 52.58 10.07
CA THR A 34 13.77 53.70 11.01
C THR A 34 14.28 53.17 12.35
N GLY A 35 15.42 53.69 12.83
CA GLY A 35 15.64 53.94 14.26
C GLY A 35 16.55 52.99 15.06
N ARG A 36 17.85 53.30 15.01
CA ARG A 36 18.85 53.42 16.10
C ARG A 36 19.10 52.33 17.17
N ASP A 37 20.41 52.07 17.27
CA ASP A 37 21.25 51.79 18.46
C ASP A 37 21.31 50.37 19.05
N THR A 38 22.16 49.52 18.47
CA THR A 38 23.20 48.75 19.20
C THR A 38 24.19 48.05 18.24
N PRO A 39 25.48 47.87 18.59
CA PRO A 39 26.50 47.38 17.67
C PRO A 39 26.47 45.85 17.54
N ALA A 40 26.38 45.36 16.30
CA ALA A 40 26.48 43.93 15.97
C ALA A 40 27.94 43.43 16.09
N PRO A 41 28.20 42.30 16.76
CA PRO A 41 29.53 41.73 16.84
C PRO A 41 29.87 40.96 15.55
N LYS A 42 31.04 41.30 14.97
CA LYS A 42 31.76 40.54 13.95
C LYS A 42 31.90 39.07 14.36
N ARG A 43 31.29 38.15 13.60
CA ARG A 43 31.77 36.77 13.40
C ARG A 43 31.23 36.19 12.10
N LEU A 44 32.16 35.62 11.32
CA LEU A 44 31.98 34.73 10.16
C LEU A 44 31.69 35.39 8.80
N GLN A 45 32.64 36.25 8.41
CA GLN A 45 33.09 36.34 7.02
C GLN A 45 33.78 35.00 6.69
N GLY A 46 33.15 34.15 5.88
CA GLY A 46 33.67 32.82 5.60
C GLY A 46 32.82 31.99 4.64
N PHE A 47 32.25 32.59 3.60
CA PHE A 47 31.62 31.84 2.50
C PHE A 47 31.89 32.56 1.17
N ALA A 48 33.07 32.33 0.62
CA ALA A 48 33.36 32.54 -0.81
C ALA A 48 34.70 31.87 -1.16
N THR A 49 34.74 30.54 -1.12
CA THR A 49 35.63 29.69 -1.92
C THR A 49 35.20 28.25 -1.65
N ILE A 50 34.16 27.78 -2.34
CA ILE A 50 33.87 26.35 -2.40
C ILE A 50 34.67 25.81 -3.59
N ASN A 51 35.67 25.00 -3.27
CA ASN A 51 36.44 24.23 -4.24
C ASN A 51 35.50 23.26 -4.98
N GLU A 52 35.24 23.53 -6.25
CA GLU A 52 34.49 22.65 -7.19
C GLU A 52 34.99 21.19 -7.20
N LYS A 53 36.25 20.94 -6.84
CA LYS A 53 36.85 19.60 -6.86
C LYS A 53 36.49 18.70 -5.68
N THR A 54 35.90 19.23 -4.60
CA THR A 54 35.56 18.43 -3.42
C THR A 54 34.10 17.94 -3.48
N GLU A 55 33.19 18.72 -4.06
CA GLU A 55 31.78 18.35 -4.19
C GLU A 55 31.53 17.25 -5.23
N GLU A 56 32.29 17.20 -6.34
CA GLU A 56 32.16 16.10 -7.30
C GLU A 56 32.54 14.75 -6.68
N ARG A 57 33.49 14.72 -5.74
CA ARG A 57 33.91 13.49 -5.07
C ARG A 57 32.85 12.99 -4.09
N ASP A 58 32.20 13.91 -3.36
CA ASP A 58 31.12 13.60 -2.42
C ASP A 58 29.82 13.24 -3.15
N VAL A 59 29.49 13.92 -4.25
CA VAL A 59 28.36 13.56 -5.11
C VAL A 59 28.60 12.21 -5.78
N MET A 60 29.83 11.92 -6.22
CA MET A 60 30.17 10.61 -6.79
C MET A 60 30.20 9.50 -5.72
N GLU A 61 30.58 9.80 -4.48
CA GLU A 61 30.47 8.91 -3.31
C GLU A 61 29.00 8.62 -2.99
N ILE A 62 28.13 9.63 -2.99
CA ILE A 62 26.68 9.51 -2.79
C ILE A 62 26.06 8.74 -3.94
N ILE A 63 26.39 9.02 -5.20
CA ILE A 63 25.91 8.26 -6.37
C ILE A 63 26.40 6.81 -6.31
N LYS A 64 27.66 6.57 -5.89
CA LYS A 64 28.16 5.20 -5.66
C LYS A 64 27.51 4.54 -4.46
N ALA A 65 27.10 5.27 -3.43
CA ALA A 65 26.40 4.76 -2.26
C ALA A 65 24.93 4.44 -2.61
N SER A 66 24.26 5.29 -3.40
CA SER A 66 22.93 5.05 -3.96
C SER A 66 22.95 3.93 -4.99
N ALA A 67 23.96 3.84 -5.85
CA ALA A 67 24.14 2.72 -6.77
C ALA A 67 24.50 1.43 -6.02
N ARG A 68 25.24 1.50 -4.90
CA ARG A 68 25.47 0.36 -4.00
C ARG A 68 24.20 -0.04 -3.24
N ALA A 69 23.35 0.91 -2.85
CA ALA A 69 22.05 0.65 -2.23
C ALA A 69 21.07 0.03 -3.22
N ILE A 70 20.99 0.55 -4.45
CA ILE A 70 20.19 -0.03 -5.55
C ILE A 70 20.75 -1.40 -5.92
N LYS A 71 22.08 -1.57 -5.99
CA LYS A 71 22.73 -2.86 -6.24
C LYS A 71 22.58 -3.81 -5.06
N SER A 72 22.51 -3.37 -3.80
CA SER A 72 22.24 -4.22 -2.63
C SER A 72 20.77 -4.59 -2.49
N HIS A 73 19.85 -3.74 -3.00
CA HIS A 73 18.43 -4.06 -3.12
C HIS A 73 18.12 -4.93 -4.35
N LEU A 74 18.96 -4.87 -5.40
CA LEU A 74 18.97 -5.84 -6.52
C LEU A 74 19.80 -7.10 -6.21
N SER A 75 20.68 -7.05 -5.20
CA SER A 75 21.34 -8.22 -4.63
C SER A 75 20.35 -8.99 -3.79
N ARG A 76 19.53 -9.75 -4.53
CA ARG A 76 18.83 -10.94 -4.09
C ARG A 76 19.53 -11.63 -2.92
N PRO A 77 18.79 -12.10 -1.91
CA PRO A 77 19.12 -13.41 -1.39
C PRO A 77 18.91 -14.41 -2.54
N ASN A 78 20.02 -14.95 -3.05
CA ASN A 78 20.11 -16.33 -3.53
C ASN A 78 19.76 -16.79 -4.96
N VAL A 79 19.79 -15.95 -6.00
CA VAL A 79 19.63 -16.52 -7.37
C VAL A 79 20.89 -17.17 -7.94
N ASP A 80 22.07 -16.70 -7.56
CA ASP A 80 23.32 -17.37 -7.95
C ASP A 80 23.53 -18.71 -7.23
N ILE A 81 22.90 -18.93 -6.08
CA ILE A 81 23.02 -20.18 -5.32
C ILE A 81 22.10 -21.28 -5.88
N GLN A 82 21.02 -20.93 -6.59
CA GLN A 82 20.06 -21.91 -7.13
C GLN A 82 20.41 -22.38 -8.56
N ALA A 83 21.00 -21.51 -9.39
CA ALA A 83 21.31 -21.83 -10.78
C ALA A 83 22.48 -22.85 -10.94
N SER A 84 23.46 -22.85 -10.03
CA SER A 84 24.58 -23.81 -10.04
C SER A 84 24.13 -25.23 -9.72
N SER A 85 23.17 -25.38 -8.82
CA SER A 85 22.71 -26.65 -8.26
C SER A 85 21.80 -27.42 -9.23
N VAL A 86 21.00 -26.69 -10.02
CA VAL A 86 20.16 -27.24 -11.10
C VAL A 86 20.99 -27.81 -12.26
N LYS A 87 22.19 -27.26 -12.52
CA LYS A 87 23.09 -27.75 -13.57
C LYS A 87 23.64 -29.14 -13.28
N GLU A 88 23.83 -29.50 -12.01
CA GLU A 88 24.42 -30.80 -11.64
C GLU A 88 23.43 -31.97 -11.75
N LEU A 89 22.12 -31.69 -11.83
CA LEU A 89 21.07 -32.69 -12.02
C LEU A 89 20.94 -33.11 -13.48
N ASP A 90 22.03 -33.42 -14.19
CA ASP A 90 22.00 -33.76 -15.64
C ASP A 90 21.44 -35.17 -15.94
N LEU A 91 20.38 -35.54 -15.22
CA LEU A 91 19.67 -36.80 -15.30
C LEU A 91 18.19 -36.49 -15.49
N SER A 92 17.51 -37.30 -16.30
CA SER A 92 16.06 -37.14 -16.46
C SER A 92 15.32 -37.51 -15.16
N LEU A 93 14.20 -36.83 -14.91
CA LEU A 93 13.36 -37.08 -13.73
C LEU A 93 13.00 -38.56 -13.58
N ASN A 94 12.62 -39.23 -14.67
CA ASN A 94 12.30 -40.68 -14.66
C ASN A 94 13.49 -41.54 -14.21
N LYS A 95 14.72 -41.18 -14.62
CA LYS A 95 15.93 -41.91 -14.22
C LYS A 95 16.20 -41.73 -12.73
N ILE A 96 15.97 -40.53 -12.18
CA ILE A 96 16.14 -40.24 -10.75
C ILE A 96 15.10 -41.00 -9.91
N LEU A 97 13.84 -41.04 -10.35
CA LEU A 97 12.76 -41.74 -9.65
C LEU A 97 12.93 -43.27 -9.65
N GLN A 98 13.71 -43.81 -10.59
CA GLN A 98 14.05 -45.23 -10.64
C GLN A 98 15.34 -45.57 -9.85
N MET A 99 16.01 -44.59 -9.25
CA MET A 99 17.24 -44.85 -8.50
C MET A 99 16.95 -45.56 -7.17
N ASN A 100 17.82 -46.49 -6.80
CA ASN A 100 17.83 -47.04 -5.45
C ASN A 100 18.42 -46.05 -4.44
N ARG A 101 18.24 -46.33 -3.15
CA ARG A 101 18.67 -45.44 -2.06
C ARG A 101 20.16 -45.08 -2.11
N LYS A 102 21.05 -46.03 -2.46
CA LYS A 102 22.50 -45.78 -2.57
C LYS A 102 22.83 -44.81 -3.70
N GLN A 103 22.15 -44.95 -4.84
CA GLN A 103 22.31 -44.06 -5.99
C GLN A 103 21.82 -42.65 -5.68
N LEU A 104 20.66 -42.50 -5.02
CA LEU A 104 20.14 -41.21 -4.56
C LEU A 104 21.11 -40.56 -3.57
N HIS A 105 21.65 -41.30 -2.60
CA HIS A 105 22.61 -40.76 -1.64
C HIS A 105 23.91 -40.26 -2.30
N LYS A 106 24.38 -40.94 -3.36
CA LYS A 106 25.53 -40.48 -4.17
C LYS A 106 25.20 -39.23 -5.00
N LEU A 107 23.95 -39.04 -5.40
CA LEU A 107 23.49 -37.83 -6.07
C LEU A 107 23.40 -36.66 -5.09
N ILE A 108 22.86 -36.89 -3.89
CA ILE A 108 22.78 -35.89 -2.81
C ILE A 108 24.17 -35.39 -2.45
N LYS A 109 25.13 -36.28 -2.20
CA LYS A 109 26.51 -35.87 -1.89
C LYS A 109 27.16 -35.03 -3.00
N ARG A 110 26.71 -35.13 -4.25
CA ARG A 110 27.17 -34.25 -5.33
C ARG A 110 26.52 -32.87 -5.20
N VAL A 111 25.20 -32.84 -5.07
CA VAL A 111 24.41 -31.61 -4.85
C VAL A 111 24.83 -30.86 -3.58
N GLU A 112 25.20 -31.56 -2.51
CA GLU A 112 25.67 -30.93 -1.26
C GLU A 112 27.07 -30.33 -1.42
N LYS A 113 27.97 -30.98 -2.17
CA LYS A 113 29.33 -30.44 -2.39
C LYS A 113 29.34 -29.15 -3.18
N SER A 114 28.33 -28.92 -4.01
CA SER A 114 28.18 -27.72 -4.83
C SER A 114 27.39 -26.60 -4.14
N ASN A 115 26.79 -26.88 -2.98
CA ASN A 115 26.02 -25.90 -2.22
C ASN A 115 26.71 -25.56 -0.90
N LYS A 116 26.76 -24.26 -0.57
CA LYS A 116 27.23 -23.78 0.75
C LYS A 116 26.30 -24.18 1.90
N HIS A 117 25.08 -24.62 1.58
CA HIS A 117 24.06 -25.02 2.54
C HIS A 117 23.43 -26.35 2.11
N PRO A 118 23.04 -27.23 3.04
CA PRO A 118 22.34 -28.45 2.69
C PRO A 118 21.02 -28.11 1.98
N VAL A 119 20.82 -28.67 0.78
CA VAL A 119 19.58 -28.50 0.01
C VAL A 119 18.96 -29.87 -0.25
N LEU A 120 17.64 -29.96 -0.08
CA LEU A 120 16.87 -31.17 -0.34
C LEU A 120 16.96 -31.52 -1.84
N LEU A 121 17.21 -32.80 -2.16
CA LEU A 121 17.19 -33.27 -3.54
C LEU A 121 15.82 -33.01 -4.19
N TYR A 122 14.72 -33.20 -3.44
CA TYR A 122 13.37 -32.90 -3.89
C TYR A 122 13.20 -31.43 -4.32
N GLU A 123 13.71 -30.49 -3.53
CA GLU A 123 13.66 -29.05 -3.87
C GLU A 123 14.40 -28.78 -5.19
N GLN A 124 15.55 -29.40 -5.39
CA GLN A 124 16.33 -29.25 -6.63
C GLN A 124 15.61 -29.84 -7.85
N LEU A 125 14.90 -30.95 -7.67
CA LEU A 125 14.04 -31.52 -8.71
C LEU A 125 12.91 -30.55 -9.07
N VAL A 126 12.27 -29.94 -8.07
CA VAL A 126 11.22 -28.94 -8.29
C VAL A 126 11.77 -27.73 -9.05
N LEU A 127 12.93 -27.20 -8.65
CA LEU A 127 13.58 -26.09 -9.34
C LEU A 127 13.93 -26.43 -10.79
N LYS A 128 14.36 -27.67 -11.08
CA LYS A 128 14.76 -28.08 -12.43
C LYS A 128 13.57 -28.40 -13.34
N HIS A 129 12.59 -29.11 -12.83
CA HIS A 129 11.53 -29.73 -13.64
C HIS A 129 10.14 -29.09 -13.44
N GLY A 130 9.97 -28.25 -12.44
CA GLY A 130 8.69 -27.66 -12.04
C GLY A 130 7.94 -28.53 -11.04
N ALA A 131 7.28 -27.90 -10.07
CA ALA A 131 6.63 -28.59 -8.94
C ALA A 131 5.57 -29.59 -9.44
N ARG A 132 4.76 -29.19 -10.41
CA ARG A 132 3.67 -30.00 -10.94
C ARG A 132 4.18 -31.26 -11.66
N LYS A 133 5.29 -31.16 -12.40
CA LYS A 133 5.88 -32.32 -13.09
C LYS A 133 6.50 -33.30 -12.09
N VAL A 134 7.19 -32.79 -11.07
CA VAL A 134 7.77 -33.63 -10.01
C VAL A 134 6.69 -34.35 -9.21
N GLU A 135 5.64 -33.66 -8.77
CA GLU A 135 4.52 -34.27 -8.04
C GLU A 135 3.82 -35.36 -8.86
N ASN A 136 3.53 -35.11 -10.14
CA ASN A 136 2.92 -36.10 -11.01
C ASN A 136 3.82 -37.33 -11.22
N ALA A 137 5.11 -37.12 -11.43
CA ALA A 137 6.06 -38.20 -11.66
C ALA A 137 6.27 -39.05 -10.40
N MET A 138 6.33 -38.42 -9.22
CA MET A 138 6.36 -39.10 -7.91
C MET A 138 5.14 -40.00 -7.71
N ARG A 139 3.93 -39.49 -7.98
CA ARG A 139 2.68 -40.26 -7.85
C ARG A 139 2.63 -41.48 -8.78
N ILE A 140 3.07 -41.32 -10.03
CA ILE A 140 3.15 -42.45 -10.98
C ILE A 140 4.17 -43.48 -10.49
N ALA A 141 5.34 -43.02 -10.02
CA ALA A 141 6.39 -43.90 -9.55
C ALA A 141 6.01 -44.65 -8.25
N GLU A 142 5.24 -44.04 -7.36
CA GLU A 142 4.65 -44.69 -6.17
C GLU A 142 3.72 -45.84 -6.56
N SER A 143 2.88 -45.66 -7.60
CA SER A 143 1.98 -46.71 -8.10
C SER A 143 2.70 -47.89 -8.77
N GLY A 144 3.94 -47.70 -9.22
CA GLY A 144 4.70 -48.66 -10.02
C GLY A 144 5.52 -49.71 -9.25
N LYS A 145 5.47 -49.74 -7.91
CA LYS A 145 6.13 -50.71 -6.98
C LYS A 145 7.65 -50.97 -7.13
N LYS A 146 8.36 -50.38 -8.10
CA LYS A 146 9.68 -50.87 -8.54
C LYS A 146 10.90 -50.43 -7.72
N ASN A 147 10.80 -49.55 -6.72
CA ASN A 147 11.92 -49.20 -5.81
C ASN A 147 11.41 -48.47 -4.54
N ALA A 148 10.85 -49.23 -3.60
CA ALA A 148 10.19 -48.67 -2.40
C ALA A 148 11.10 -47.78 -1.55
N ASP A 149 12.37 -48.14 -1.35
CA ASP A 149 13.26 -47.41 -0.44
C ASP A 149 13.72 -46.04 -0.96
N GLY A 150 14.01 -45.95 -2.27
CA GLY A 150 14.39 -44.68 -2.90
C GLY A 150 13.21 -43.72 -2.98
N MET A 151 12.03 -44.25 -3.30
CA MET A 151 10.78 -43.49 -3.30
C MET A 151 10.42 -43.00 -1.89
N LYS A 152 10.51 -43.86 -0.88
CA LYS A 152 10.26 -43.50 0.52
C LYS A 152 11.12 -42.32 0.97
N TYR A 153 12.40 -42.30 0.58
CA TYR A 153 13.30 -41.19 0.87
C TYR A 153 12.83 -39.87 0.22
N LEU A 154 12.49 -39.89 -1.07
CA LEU A 154 12.00 -38.69 -1.76
C LEU A 154 10.67 -38.19 -1.19
N LEU A 155 9.81 -39.11 -0.71
CA LEU A 155 8.57 -38.75 0.01
C LEU A 155 8.85 -38.11 1.38
N GLU A 156 9.91 -38.52 2.08
CA GLU A 156 10.36 -37.87 3.32
C GLU A 156 10.88 -36.45 3.06
N GLU A 157 11.69 -36.26 2.00
CA GLU A 157 12.13 -34.93 1.59
C GLU A 157 10.98 -34.04 1.10
N GLU A 158 10.02 -34.60 0.37
CA GLU A 158 8.80 -33.88 -0.03
C GLU A 158 8.04 -33.35 1.18
N LYS A 159 7.86 -34.19 2.21
CA LYS A 159 7.21 -33.76 3.47
C LYS A 159 8.01 -32.63 4.13
N ALA A 160 9.33 -32.71 4.16
CA ALA A 160 10.18 -31.66 4.70
C ALA A 160 10.08 -30.36 3.89
N TYR A 161 10.06 -30.46 2.56
CA TYR A 161 9.85 -29.33 1.64
C TYR A 161 8.51 -28.65 1.89
N ARG A 162 7.42 -29.43 2.00
CA ARG A 162 6.06 -28.91 2.26
C ARG A 162 5.90 -28.26 3.64
N LYS A 163 6.65 -28.72 4.65
CA LYS A 163 6.68 -28.05 5.98
C LYS A 163 7.15 -26.60 5.87
N ASN A 164 8.06 -26.29 4.94
CA ASN A 164 8.43 -24.91 4.60
C ASN A 164 7.57 -24.38 3.44
N TRP A 165 6.26 -24.30 3.67
CA TRP A 165 5.28 -23.90 2.66
C TRP A 165 5.54 -22.50 2.09
N VAL A 166 6.16 -21.59 2.85
CA VAL A 166 6.52 -20.25 2.35
C VAL A 166 7.56 -20.37 1.24
N LYS A 167 8.65 -21.10 1.50
CA LYS A 167 9.70 -21.33 0.50
C LYS A 167 9.15 -22.09 -0.70
N ALA A 168 8.37 -23.14 -0.46
CA ALA A 168 7.75 -23.92 -1.52
C ALA A 168 6.79 -23.10 -2.40
N GLY A 169 5.94 -22.30 -1.76
CA GLY A 169 5.03 -21.37 -2.44
C GLY A 169 5.77 -20.32 -3.26
N THR A 170 6.87 -19.77 -2.73
CA THR A 170 7.68 -18.75 -3.43
C THR A 170 8.35 -19.35 -4.66
N ILE A 171 8.89 -20.58 -4.56
CA ILE A 171 9.44 -21.29 -5.72
C ILE A 171 8.36 -21.50 -6.79
N TYR A 172 7.15 -21.89 -6.39
CA TYR A 172 6.04 -22.08 -7.32
C TYR A 172 5.56 -20.75 -7.93
N ALA A 173 5.54 -19.66 -7.17
CA ALA A 173 5.23 -18.33 -7.67
C ALA A 173 6.19 -17.88 -8.78
N ARG A 174 7.49 -18.20 -8.66
CA ARG A 174 8.51 -17.98 -9.70
C ARG A 174 8.30 -18.86 -10.93
N GLU A 175 7.91 -20.12 -10.73
CA GLU A 175 7.55 -21.02 -11.85
C GLU A 175 6.39 -20.42 -12.66
N LEU A 176 5.41 -19.84 -11.98
CA LEU A 176 4.29 -19.12 -12.58
C LEU A 176 4.68 -17.74 -13.13
N LYS A 177 5.91 -17.26 -12.90
CA LYS A 177 6.40 -15.93 -13.30
C LYS A 177 5.55 -14.77 -12.75
N ILE A 178 5.10 -14.89 -11.49
CA ILE A 178 4.22 -13.89 -10.87
C ILE A 178 4.95 -12.54 -10.76
N GLN A 179 6.21 -12.54 -10.33
CA GLN A 179 6.98 -11.29 -10.21
C GLN A 179 7.21 -10.62 -11.56
N GLU A 180 7.58 -11.39 -12.60
CA GLU A 180 7.84 -10.85 -13.94
C GLU A 180 6.58 -10.28 -14.59
N ASP A 181 5.43 -10.89 -14.34
CA ASP A 181 4.15 -10.41 -14.85
C ASP A 181 3.63 -9.18 -14.08
N GLY A 182 4.09 -8.98 -12.84
CA GLY A 182 3.65 -7.88 -11.99
C GLY A 182 2.14 -7.90 -11.79
N MET A 183 1.49 -6.77 -12.07
CA MET A 183 0.03 -6.65 -11.98
C MET A 183 -0.72 -7.64 -12.90
N LYS A 184 -0.16 -8.02 -14.06
CA LYS A 184 -0.82 -8.95 -15.00
C LYS A 184 -1.04 -10.34 -14.40
N ALA A 185 -0.28 -10.70 -13.36
CA ALA A 185 -0.51 -11.95 -12.64
C ALA A 185 -1.94 -12.05 -12.08
N PHE A 186 -2.57 -10.93 -11.74
CA PHE A 186 -3.94 -10.83 -11.23
C PHE A 186 -5.01 -10.91 -12.31
N GLU A 187 -4.68 -10.57 -13.56
CA GLU A 187 -5.59 -10.73 -14.71
C GLU A 187 -5.67 -12.20 -15.15
N THR A 188 -4.58 -12.93 -14.95
CA THR A 188 -4.47 -14.36 -15.28
C THR A 188 -4.91 -15.24 -14.10
N ASN A 189 -5.08 -16.54 -14.36
CA ASN A 189 -5.39 -17.53 -13.33
C ASN A 189 -4.22 -17.84 -12.37
N LYS A 190 -3.08 -17.12 -12.45
CA LYS A 190 -1.84 -17.44 -11.72
C LYS A 190 -1.96 -17.28 -10.21
N ILE A 191 -2.62 -16.22 -9.73
CA ILE A 191 -2.85 -16.03 -8.30
C ILE A 191 -3.73 -17.16 -7.74
N SER A 192 -4.79 -17.53 -8.48
CA SER A 192 -5.66 -18.66 -8.12
C SER A 192 -4.93 -20.00 -8.18
N GLU A 193 -4.05 -20.22 -9.16
CA GLU A 193 -3.21 -21.42 -9.23
C GLU A 193 -2.23 -21.51 -8.05
N LEU A 194 -1.61 -20.39 -7.65
CA LEU A 194 -0.76 -20.33 -6.46
C LEU A 194 -1.58 -20.61 -5.19
N GLN A 195 -2.76 -20.02 -5.05
CA GLN A 195 -3.65 -20.25 -3.91
C GLN A 195 -4.05 -21.73 -3.81
N ALA A 196 -4.43 -22.36 -4.92
CA ALA A 196 -4.75 -23.79 -4.97
C ALA A 196 -3.54 -24.68 -4.63
N TYR A 197 -2.33 -24.28 -5.05
CA TYR A 197 -1.10 -24.95 -4.67
C TYR A 197 -0.86 -24.88 -3.15
N LEU A 198 -1.00 -23.69 -2.55
CA LEU A 198 -0.82 -23.49 -1.11
C LEU A 198 -1.82 -24.29 -0.28
N ALA A 199 -3.09 -24.30 -0.69
CA ALA A 199 -4.13 -25.10 -0.05
C ALA A 199 -3.81 -26.61 -0.08
N ARG A 200 -3.14 -27.10 -1.14
CA ARG A 200 -2.72 -28.50 -1.27
C ARG A 200 -1.54 -28.84 -0.37
N ILE A 201 -0.50 -28.00 -0.32
CA ILE A 201 0.74 -28.32 0.42
C ILE A 201 0.65 -27.96 1.90
N SER A 202 -0.24 -27.04 2.25
CA SER A 202 -0.44 -26.56 3.62
C SER A 202 -1.93 -26.28 3.85
N PRO A 203 -2.75 -27.35 3.94
CA PRO A 203 -4.17 -27.21 4.17
C PRO A 203 -4.42 -26.56 5.54
N ASP A 204 -5.25 -25.52 5.55
CA ASP A 204 -5.81 -24.94 6.77
C ASP A 204 -7.33 -25.08 6.72
N SER A 205 -7.95 -25.08 7.89
CA SER A 205 -9.40 -25.17 8.04
C SER A 205 -10.16 -23.88 7.71
N SER A 206 -9.50 -22.71 7.71
CA SER A 206 -10.15 -21.44 7.43
C SER A 206 -9.59 -20.73 6.20
N GLU A 207 -10.50 -20.08 5.47
CA GLU A 207 -10.19 -19.31 4.27
C GLU A 207 -9.32 -18.08 4.58
N ASP A 208 -9.52 -17.42 5.72
CA ASP A 208 -8.71 -16.28 6.16
C ASP A 208 -7.23 -16.67 6.32
N LEU A 209 -6.93 -17.85 6.86
CA LEU A 209 -5.55 -18.33 7.01
C LEU A 209 -4.92 -18.65 5.65
N GLN A 210 -5.70 -19.18 4.70
CA GLN A 210 -5.22 -19.41 3.34
C GLN A 210 -4.85 -18.09 2.65
N HIS A 211 -5.65 -17.04 2.82
CA HIS A 211 -5.31 -15.71 2.30
C HIS A 211 -4.07 -15.12 2.98
N GLN A 212 -3.88 -15.32 4.29
CA GLN A 212 -2.65 -14.91 4.96
C GLN A 212 -1.41 -15.64 4.45
N LYS A 213 -1.52 -16.95 4.16
CA LYS A 213 -0.44 -17.72 3.52
C LYS A 213 -0.12 -17.17 2.14
N LEU A 214 -1.15 -16.88 1.34
CA LEU A 214 -0.99 -16.30 0.02
C LEU A 214 -0.28 -14.94 0.08
N VAL A 215 -0.70 -14.03 0.98
CA VAL A 215 -0.02 -12.75 1.20
C VAL A 215 1.44 -12.95 1.57
N LYS A 216 1.76 -13.87 2.50
CA LYS A 216 3.15 -14.11 2.90
C LYS A 216 4.03 -14.57 1.74
N VAL A 217 3.54 -15.47 0.89
CA VAL A 217 4.27 -15.95 -0.28
C VAL A 217 4.42 -14.86 -1.34
N LEU A 218 3.34 -14.11 -1.62
CA LEU A 218 3.38 -13.02 -2.58
C LEU A 218 4.28 -11.87 -2.11
N SER A 219 4.30 -11.56 -0.81
CA SER A 219 5.22 -10.58 -0.23
C SER A 219 6.67 -10.99 -0.46
N GLU A 220 7.04 -12.25 -0.20
CA GLU A 220 8.40 -12.73 -0.48
C GLU A 220 8.74 -12.70 -1.97
N GLU A 221 7.77 -13.02 -2.83
CA GLU A 221 7.98 -13.05 -4.27
C GLU A 221 8.12 -11.65 -4.89
N TYR A 222 7.31 -10.69 -4.46
CA TYR A 222 7.41 -9.30 -4.92
C TYR A 222 8.51 -8.49 -4.23
N GLY A 223 9.18 -9.03 -3.21
CA GLY A 223 10.25 -8.35 -2.48
C GLY A 223 9.76 -7.44 -1.34
N GLY A 224 8.58 -7.72 -0.80
CA GLY A 224 8.02 -7.13 0.41
C GLY A 224 6.59 -6.61 0.24
N ASP A 225 5.93 -6.37 1.37
CA ASP A 225 4.56 -5.88 1.45
C ASP A 225 4.31 -4.59 0.66
N LYS A 226 5.30 -3.69 0.62
CA LYS A 226 5.22 -2.44 -0.16
C LYS A 226 4.95 -2.70 -1.64
N PHE A 227 5.68 -3.63 -2.24
CA PHE A 227 5.55 -3.93 -3.67
C PHE A 227 4.30 -4.75 -3.95
N LEU A 228 3.96 -5.70 -3.08
CA LEU A 228 2.70 -6.42 -3.16
C LEU A 228 1.50 -5.46 -3.10
N ALA A 229 1.47 -4.55 -2.13
CA ALA A 229 0.40 -3.57 -1.97
C ALA A 229 0.24 -2.68 -3.21
N LEU A 230 1.35 -2.26 -3.83
CA LEU A 230 1.32 -1.49 -5.07
C LEU A 230 0.63 -2.27 -6.22
N HIS A 231 0.99 -3.54 -6.41
CA HIS A 231 0.37 -4.37 -7.46
C HIS A 231 -1.11 -4.67 -7.17
N VAL A 232 -1.45 -4.90 -5.91
CA VAL A 232 -2.84 -5.07 -5.47
C VAL A 232 -3.66 -3.80 -5.69
N ALA A 233 -3.11 -2.61 -5.38
CA ALA A 233 -3.78 -1.34 -5.66
C ALA A 233 -4.03 -1.17 -7.16
N GLN A 234 -3.02 -1.44 -8.00
CA GLN A 234 -3.15 -1.34 -9.46
C GLN A 234 -4.21 -2.29 -10.02
N ALA A 235 -4.23 -3.54 -9.56
CA ALA A 235 -5.24 -4.53 -9.93
C ALA A 235 -6.65 -4.10 -9.48
N SER A 236 -6.79 -3.60 -8.26
CA SER A 236 -8.04 -3.07 -7.70
C SER A 236 -8.57 -1.88 -8.51
N SER A 237 -7.69 -0.97 -8.95
CA SER A 237 -8.05 0.15 -9.82
C SER A 237 -8.55 -0.27 -11.20
N LEU A 238 -8.20 -1.48 -11.66
CA LEU A 238 -8.73 -2.07 -12.89
C LEU A 238 -10.00 -2.90 -12.67
N GLY A 239 -10.53 -2.93 -11.44
CA GLY A 239 -11.73 -3.68 -11.10
C GLY A 239 -11.52 -5.18 -10.90
N LEU A 240 -10.28 -5.64 -10.76
CA LEU A 240 -9.99 -7.03 -10.46
C LEU A 240 -10.32 -7.36 -9.00
N ASP A 241 -10.79 -8.58 -8.76
CA ASP A 241 -11.10 -9.04 -7.41
C ASP A 241 -9.81 -9.19 -6.58
N THR A 242 -9.64 -8.25 -5.65
CA THR A 242 -8.48 -8.14 -4.76
C THR A 242 -8.90 -7.98 -3.31
N PHE A 243 -10.20 -8.11 -3.01
CA PHE A 243 -10.76 -7.70 -1.73
C PHE A 243 -10.20 -8.53 -0.57
N SER A 244 -10.23 -9.86 -0.69
CA SER A 244 -9.70 -10.78 0.33
C SER A 244 -8.19 -10.60 0.57
N LEU A 245 -7.43 -10.28 -0.49
CA LEU A 245 -6.00 -9.98 -0.38
C LEU A 245 -5.74 -8.67 0.38
N LYS A 246 -6.54 -7.62 0.13
CA LYS A 246 -6.45 -6.36 0.89
C LYS A 246 -6.72 -6.57 2.38
N LEU A 247 -7.76 -7.35 2.71
CA LEU A 247 -8.08 -7.71 4.11
C LEU A 247 -6.97 -8.53 4.78
N ALA A 248 -6.36 -9.46 4.04
CA ALA A 248 -5.21 -10.22 4.54
C ALA A 248 -3.98 -9.32 4.77
N LEU A 249 -3.70 -8.38 3.86
CA LEU A 249 -2.66 -7.36 4.05
C LEU A 249 -2.92 -6.49 5.28
N PHE A 250 -4.15 -6.01 5.48
CA PHE A 250 -4.52 -5.26 6.70
C PHE A 250 -4.25 -6.08 7.96
N SER A 251 -4.54 -7.39 7.94
CA SER A 251 -4.31 -8.28 9.08
C SER A 251 -2.82 -8.45 9.36
N THR A 252 -1.99 -8.59 8.33
CA THR A 252 -0.52 -8.62 8.43
C THR A 252 0.01 -7.32 9.02
N TRP A 253 -0.37 -6.19 8.44
CA TRP A 253 0.07 -4.87 8.92
C TRP A 253 -0.37 -4.56 10.34
N LYS A 254 -1.60 -4.98 10.71
CA LYS A 254 -2.11 -4.89 12.09
C LYS A 254 -1.22 -5.69 13.05
N LYS A 255 -0.88 -6.93 12.69
CA LYS A 255 -0.03 -7.80 13.51
C LYS A 255 1.37 -7.22 13.67
N ASP A 256 1.89 -6.61 12.61
CA ASP A 256 3.24 -6.05 12.58
C ASP A 256 3.30 -4.58 13.05
N HIS A 257 2.19 -4.05 13.58
CA HIS A 257 2.05 -2.68 14.08
C HIS A 257 2.49 -1.61 13.07
N VAL A 258 2.17 -1.80 11.79
CA VAL A 258 2.53 -0.86 10.72
C VAL A 258 1.68 0.41 10.84
N PRO A 259 2.28 1.60 10.99
CA PRO A 259 1.52 2.85 11.09
C PRO A 259 1.02 3.33 9.72
N LEU A 260 0.00 4.20 9.72
CA LEU A 260 -0.69 4.63 8.49
C LEU A 260 0.23 5.43 7.54
N ASP A 261 1.13 6.26 8.08
CA ASP A 261 2.14 7.01 7.34
C ASP A 261 3.14 6.10 6.61
N ARG A 262 3.47 4.96 7.21
CA ARG A 262 4.28 3.93 6.54
C ARG A 262 3.52 3.31 5.38
N VAL A 263 2.24 2.97 5.55
CA VAL A 263 1.39 2.49 4.44
C VAL A 263 1.26 3.54 3.34
N TRP A 264 1.09 4.81 3.70
CA TRP A 264 1.08 5.93 2.75
C TRP A 264 2.35 5.99 1.90
N SER A 265 3.53 5.79 2.52
CA SER A 265 4.83 5.74 1.83
C SER A 265 5.01 4.54 0.88
N TYR A 266 4.10 3.56 0.91
CA TYR A 266 4.13 2.46 -0.05
C TYR A 266 3.70 2.93 -1.44
N PHE A 267 2.77 3.89 -1.48
CA PHE A 267 2.18 4.38 -2.72
C PHE A 267 2.79 5.70 -3.17
N CYS A 268 3.22 6.56 -2.24
CA CYS A 268 3.75 7.88 -2.56
C CYS A 268 5.27 7.86 -2.72
N LYS A 269 5.78 8.24 -3.90
CA LYS A 269 7.23 8.42 -4.11
C LYS A 269 7.76 9.61 -3.33
N ASP A 270 7.03 10.72 -3.37
CA ASP A 270 7.24 11.87 -2.50
C ASP A 270 6.05 11.96 -1.54
N VAL A 271 6.31 11.64 -0.27
CA VAL A 271 5.28 11.64 0.78
C VAL A 271 4.71 13.03 1.06
N ASN A 272 5.39 14.11 0.67
CA ASN A 272 4.98 15.52 0.87
C ASN A 272 4.31 16.14 -0.36
N ALA A 273 4.33 15.44 -1.49
CA ALA A 273 3.76 15.90 -2.74
C ALA A 273 3.22 14.71 -3.57
N PRO A 274 2.24 13.96 -3.03
CA PRO A 274 1.65 12.84 -3.76
C PRO A 274 0.98 13.33 -5.05
N THR A 275 1.04 12.51 -6.08
CA THR A 275 0.26 12.70 -7.30
C THR A 275 -1.17 12.19 -7.12
N LYS A 276 -2.10 12.65 -7.96
CA LYS A 276 -3.51 12.18 -7.95
C LYS A 276 -3.60 10.65 -8.06
N LYS A 277 -2.78 10.04 -8.92
CA LYS A 277 -2.74 8.58 -9.10
C LYS A 277 -2.26 7.84 -7.84
N GLU A 278 -1.30 8.39 -7.12
CA GLU A 278 -0.83 7.78 -5.86
C GLU A 278 -1.89 7.85 -4.76
N VAL A 279 -2.64 8.96 -4.71
CA VAL A 279 -3.82 9.11 -3.84
C VAL A 279 -4.89 8.07 -4.20
N GLU A 280 -5.19 7.87 -5.48
CA GLU A 280 -6.14 6.85 -5.96
C GLU A 280 -5.70 5.41 -5.63
N MET A 281 -4.38 5.14 -5.67
CA MET A 281 -3.83 3.84 -5.25
C MET A 281 -3.95 3.64 -3.73
N PHE A 282 -3.60 4.66 -2.93
CA PHE A 282 -3.76 4.61 -1.49
C PHE A 282 -5.23 4.46 -1.07
N ALA A 283 -6.15 5.07 -1.81
CA ALA A 283 -7.59 4.94 -1.59
C ALA A 283 -8.07 3.49 -1.65
N GLN A 284 -7.39 2.60 -2.38
CA GLN A 284 -7.73 1.17 -2.38
C GLN A 284 -7.50 0.49 -1.02
N PHE A 285 -6.71 1.10 -0.14
CA PHE A 285 -6.33 0.60 1.18
C PHE A 285 -6.89 1.45 2.34
N TYR A 286 -7.81 2.38 2.07
CA TYR A 286 -8.36 3.29 3.09
C TYR A 286 -9.00 2.55 4.27
N GLY A 287 -9.58 1.36 4.05
CA GLY A 287 -10.19 0.55 5.10
C GLY A 287 -9.25 0.20 6.26
N TYR A 288 -7.93 0.28 6.03
CA TYR A 288 -6.93 0.13 7.10
C TYR A 288 -7.05 1.19 8.20
N VAL A 289 -7.54 2.38 7.86
CA VAL A 289 -7.84 3.46 8.82
C VAL A 289 -8.80 2.94 9.91
N PHE A 290 -9.86 2.22 9.55
CA PHE A 290 -10.80 1.67 10.54
C PHE A 290 -10.18 0.58 11.42
N VAL A 291 -9.25 -0.20 10.86
CA VAL A 291 -8.50 -1.21 11.62
C VAL A 291 -7.66 -0.53 12.71
N LEU A 292 -6.94 0.54 12.35
CA LEU A 292 -6.13 1.31 13.30
C LEU A 292 -7.00 2.06 14.34
N SER A 293 -8.10 2.66 13.88
CA SER A 293 -9.08 3.35 14.74
C SER A 293 -9.62 2.46 15.85
N SER A 294 -10.02 1.23 15.52
CA SER A 294 -10.59 0.28 16.49
C SER A 294 -9.68 -0.01 17.69
N LYS A 295 -8.38 0.22 17.54
CA LYS A 295 -7.35 0.01 18.57
C LYS A 295 -6.88 1.29 19.25
N GLY A 296 -7.40 2.46 18.87
CA GLY A 296 -6.89 3.74 19.35
C GLY A 296 -5.48 4.07 18.83
N ASN A 297 -5.07 3.44 17.72
CA ASN A 297 -3.73 3.62 17.13
C ASN A 297 -3.67 4.76 16.10
N LEU A 298 -4.79 5.46 15.87
CA LEU A 298 -4.83 6.70 15.10
C LEU A 298 -4.67 7.88 16.04
N SER A 299 -3.65 8.70 15.80
CA SER A 299 -3.45 9.97 16.50
C SER A 299 -3.26 11.09 15.49
N LEU A 300 -3.32 12.34 15.96
CA LEU A 300 -3.02 13.48 15.09
C LEU A 300 -1.59 13.41 14.57
N GLU A 301 -0.62 13.02 15.41
CA GLU A 301 0.79 12.91 14.98
C GLU A 301 0.97 11.94 13.81
N THR A 302 0.26 10.79 13.82
CA THR A 302 0.41 9.75 12.79
C THR A 302 -0.38 10.02 11.51
N THR A 303 -1.31 10.98 11.54
CA THR A 303 -2.22 11.29 10.41
C THR A 303 -1.99 12.66 9.79
N LYS A 304 -1.38 13.61 10.52
CA LYS A 304 -1.22 15.01 10.12
C LYS A 304 -0.61 15.20 8.74
N LEU A 305 0.45 14.46 8.40
CA LEU A 305 1.09 14.56 7.09
C LEU A 305 0.13 14.13 5.97
N ILE A 306 -0.57 13.01 6.16
CA ILE A 306 -1.51 12.47 5.18
C ILE A 306 -2.67 13.45 5.00
N GLU A 307 -3.26 13.93 6.10
CA GLU A 307 -4.37 14.88 6.07
C GLU A 307 -4.00 16.19 5.37
N TRP A 308 -2.82 16.74 5.64
CA TRP A 308 -2.34 17.96 4.99
C TRP A 308 -2.22 17.77 3.47
N ASN A 309 -1.68 16.64 3.03
CA ASN A 309 -1.57 16.33 1.61
C ASN A 309 -2.93 16.10 0.94
N LEU A 310 -3.85 15.40 1.60
CA LEU A 310 -5.22 15.19 1.09
C LEU A 310 -5.98 16.51 0.99
N LEU A 311 -5.85 17.39 1.99
CA LEU A 311 -6.44 18.74 1.97
C LEU A 311 -5.88 19.56 0.81
N LYS A 312 -4.56 19.62 0.65
CA LYS A 312 -3.92 20.34 -0.46
C LYS A 312 -4.35 19.78 -1.82
N MET A 313 -4.52 18.47 -1.93
CA MET A 313 -5.03 17.83 -3.15
C MET A 313 -6.47 18.25 -3.42
N TYR A 314 -7.33 18.21 -2.40
CA TYR A 314 -8.71 18.67 -2.48
C TYR A 314 -8.81 20.15 -2.92
N GLU A 315 -8.06 21.05 -2.28
CA GLU A 315 -8.06 22.48 -2.58
C GLU A 315 -7.59 22.79 -4.00
N LYS A 316 -6.53 22.11 -4.47
CA LYS A 316 -5.94 22.37 -5.79
C LYS A 316 -6.69 21.72 -6.95
N SER A 317 -7.32 20.56 -6.72
CA SER A 317 -7.86 19.72 -7.79
C SER A 317 -9.33 19.36 -7.65
N ALA A 318 -10.01 19.84 -6.59
CA ALA A 318 -11.37 19.47 -6.23
C ALA A 318 -11.61 17.95 -6.21
N SER A 319 -10.59 17.18 -5.82
CA SER A 319 -10.64 15.72 -5.77
C SER A 319 -11.60 15.23 -4.67
N ASN A 320 -12.75 14.68 -5.06
CA ASN A 320 -13.71 14.08 -4.12
C ASN A 320 -13.10 12.89 -3.37
N GLU A 321 -12.29 12.06 -4.03
CA GLU A 321 -11.61 10.92 -3.39
C GLU A 321 -10.69 11.38 -2.25
N ALA A 322 -9.98 12.50 -2.44
CA ALA A 322 -9.12 13.06 -1.40
C ALA A 322 -9.93 13.63 -0.24
N LEU A 323 -11.06 14.27 -0.53
CA LEU A 323 -12.00 14.76 0.49
C LEU A 323 -12.59 13.59 1.29
N ASP A 324 -13.08 12.55 0.62
CA ASP A 324 -13.71 11.39 1.26
C ASP A 324 -12.73 10.68 2.19
N MET A 325 -11.49 10.45 1.74
CA MET A 325 -10.43 9.90 2.59
C MET A 325 -10.07 10.82 3.77
N LEU A 326 -9.97 12.14 3.55
CA LEU A 326 -9.67 13.11 4.61
C LEU A 326 -10.74 13.07 5.70
N VAL A 327 -12.02 13.11 5.30
CA VAL A 327 -13.17 13.03 6.20
C VAL A 327 -13.14 11.71 6.97
N GLN A 328 -12.88 10.59 6.31
CA GLN A 328 -12.88 9.28 6.97
C GLN A 328 -11.70 9.08 7.93
N ILE A 329 -10.50 9.58 7.59
CA ILE A 329 -9.35 9.57 8.52
C ILE A 329 -9.68 10.37 9.78
N ARG A 330 -10.22 11.57 9.62
CA ARG A 330 -10.60 12.41 10.77
C ARG A 330 -11.73 11.79 11.58
N LEU A 331 -12.77 11.26 10.93
CA LEU A 331 -13.84 10.54 11.60
C LEU A 331 -13.30 9.37 12.42
N ALA A 332 -12.42 8.56 11.84
CA ALA A 332 -11.85 7.41 12.50
C ALA A 332 -10.86 7.77 13.62
N ARG A 333 -10.31 8.98 13.63
CA ARG A 333 -9.56 9.50 14.78
C ARG A 333 -10.48 9.97 15.90
N GLU A 334 -11.52 10.74 15.57
CA GLU A 334 -12.42 11.32 16.57
C GLU A 334 -13.38 10.29 17.17
N LEU A 335 -13.78 9.29 16.39
CA LEU A 335 -14.73 8.25 16.77
C LEU A 335 -14.03 6.91 16.60
N GLN A 336 -13.87 6.17 17.70
CA GLN A 336 -13.31 4.82 17.65
C GLN A 336 -14.22 3.92 16.79
N MET A 337 -13.80 3.66 15.55
CA MET A 337 -14.58 2.93 14.55
C MET A 337 -14.45 1.43 14.72
N ASN A 338 -15.50 0.71 14.33
CA ASN A 338 -15.48 -0.75 14.30
C ASN A 338 -14.60 -1.24 13.14
N GLU A 339 -13.66 -2.15 13.40
CA GLU A 339 -12.81 -2.74 12.35
C GLU A 339 -13.62 -3.47 11.27
N LYS A 340 -14.84 -3.93 11.58
CA LYS A 340 -15.73 -4.58 10.60
C LYS A 340 -16.04 -3.69 9.40
N PHE A 341 -15.97 -2.36 9.53
CA PHE A 341 -16.15 -1.46 8.39
C PHE A 341 -15.12 -1.69 7.28
N SER A 342 -13.91 -2.14 7.61
CA SER A 342 -12.91 -2.48 6.58
C SER A 342 -13.36 -3.65 5.69
N LYS A 343 -14.29 -4.48 6.16
CA LYS A 343 -14.83 -5.65 5.44
C LYS A 343 -16.11 -5.35 4.66
N LEU A 344 -16.72 -4.18 4.85
CA LEU A 344 -18.02 -3.85 4.25
C LEU A 344 -17.90 -2.98 3.00
N PHE A 345 -16.81 -2.23 2.87
CA PHE A 345 -16.71 -1.18 1.86
C PHE A 345 -15.41 -1.33 1.06
N ALA A 346 -15.52 -1.32 -0.27
CA ALA A 346 -14.40 -1.57 -1.17
C ALA A 346 -13.64 -0.29 -1.54
N LYS A 347 -14.35 0.85 -1.61
CA LYS A 347 -13.82 2.18 -1.93
C LYS A 347 -14.24 3.21 -0.87
N PRO A 348 -13.50 4.32 -0.70
CA PRO A 348 -13.88 5.40 0.22
C PRO A 348 -15.30 5.91 -0.05
N SER A 349 -15.68 6.08 -1.31
CA SER A 349 -17.01 6.52 -1.72
C SER A 349 -18.16 5.60 -1.28
N ASP A 350 -17.86 4.33 -1.00
CA ASP A 350 -18.86 3.34 -0.59
C ASP A 350 -19.20 3.46 0.91
N PHE A 351 -18.39 4.22 1.67
CA PHE A 351 -18.66 4.46 3.07
C PHE A 351 -19.97 5.28 3.21
N PRO A 352 -20.96 4.78 3.97
CA PRO A 352 -22.28 5.40 4.10
C PRO A 352 -22.21 6.58 5.08
N LEU A 353 -21.49 7.62 4.67
CA LEU A 353 -21.25 8.82 5.46
C LEU A 353 -22.56 9.46 5.91
N ASP A 354 -23.56 9.48 5.03
CA ASP A 354 -24.90 9.95 5.30
C ASP A 354 -25.55 9.22 6.48
N LYS A 355 -25.61 7.88 6.44
CA LYS A 355 -26.20 7.07 7.51
C LYS A 355 -25.41 7.24 8.81
N PHE A 356 -24.09 7.32 8.69
CA PHE A 356 -23.21 7.53 9.83
C PHE A 356 -23.47 8.89 10.50
N LEU A 357 -23.61 9.97 9.72
CA LEU A 357 -23.90 11.31 10.24
C LEU A 357 -25.23 11.35 11.01
N VAL A 358 -26.26 10.65 10.53
CA VAL A 358 -27.56 10.55 11.23
C VAL A 358 -27.40 9.86 12.58
N VAL A 359 -26.80 8.66 12.60
CA VAL A 359 -26.58 7.90 13.84
C VAL A 359 -25.71 8.67 14.84
N TRP A 360 -24.67 9.33 14.34
CA TRP A 360 -23.77 10.11 15.18
C TRP A 360 -24.48 11.32 15.78
N ARG A 361 -25.27 12.05 14.99
CA ARG A 361 -26.05 13.19 15.48
C ARG A 361 -27.03 12.76 16.57
N GLU A 362 -27.73 11.65 16.39
CA GLU A 362 -28.69 11.17 17.37
C GLU A 362 -28.00 10.77 18.68
N SER A 363 -26.88 10.03 18.59
CA SER A 363 -26.04 9.70 19.74
C SER A 363 -25.56 10.96 20.47
N TYR A 364 -25.20 12.00 19.72
CA TYR A 364 -24.75 13.28 20.26
C TYR A 364 -25.86 14.05 20.96
N ARG A 365 -27.07 14.08 20.39
CA ARG A 365 -28.27 14.69 21.01
C ARG A 365 -28.64 14.00 22.31
N GLN A 366 -28.57 12.67 22.36
CA GLN A 366 -28.82 11.90 23.58
C GLN A 366 -27.82 12.26 24.68
N TYR A 367 -26.52 12.32 24.34
CA TYR A 367 -25.48 12.73 25.29
C TYR A 367 -25.68 14.18 25.77
N SER A 368 -25.99 15.12 24.87
CA SER A 368 -26.26 16.52 25.20
C SER A 368 -27.44 16.66 26.18
N ARG A 369 -28.55 15.94 25.94
CA ARG A 369 -29.72 15.92 26.84
C ARG A 369 -29.37 15.41 28.24
N GLN A 370 -28.56 14.36 28.33
CA GLN A 370 -28.15 13.77 29.61
C GLN A 370 -27.23 14.70 30.41
N ASN A 371 -26.39 15.48 29.73
CA ASN A 371 -25.40 16.34 30.38
C ASN A 371 -25.82 17.81 30.49
N LEU A 372 -27.03 18.16 30.03
CA LEU A 372 -27.57 19.54 30.02
C LEU A 372 -26.65 20.57 29.35
N ILE A 373 -25.82 20.13 28.39
CA ILE A 373 -24.95 21.00 27.61
C ILE A 373 -25.65 21.28 26.30
N GLU A 374 -25.88 22.55 25.96
CA GLU A 374 -26.29 22.93 24.60
C GLU A 374 -25.08 22.77 23.68
N VAL A 375 -25.14 21.83 22.73
CA VAL A 375 -23.96 21.49 21.93
C VAL A 375 -24.15 21.74 20.46
N ASP A 376 -23.20 22.48 19.89
CA ASP A 376 -23.11 22.84 18.49
C ASP A 376 -22.56 21.68 17.66
N PHE A 377 -23.45 20.87 17.08
CA PHE A 377 -23.03 19.76 16.23
C PHE A 377 -22.30 20.24 14.95
N ILE A 378 -22.62 21.44 14.43
CA ILE A 378 -21.88 22.02 13.30
C ILE A 378 -20.41 22.29 13.69
N ALA A 379 -20.15 22.74 14.91
CA ALA A 379 -18.78 22.88 15.41
C ALA A 379 -18.04 21.54 15.51
N VAL A 380 -18.74 20.43 15.78
CA VAL A 380 -18.17 19.08 15.72
C VAL A 380 -17.84 18.69 14.28
N LEU A 381 -18.77 18.93 13.35
CA LEU A 381 -18.54 18.64 11.92
C LEU A 381 -17.35 19.44 11.38
N ARG A 382 -17.12 20.68 11.83
CA ARG A 382 -15.94 21.49 11.46
C ARG A 382 -14.60 20.91 11.92
N LYS A 383 -14.57 19.95 12.86
CA LYS A 383 -13.35 19.20 13.20
C LYS A 383 -13.05 18.09 12.20
N ILE A 384 -14.07 17.61 11.49
CA ILE A 384 -13.99 16.51 10.54
C ILE A 384 -13.82 17.06 9.13
N PHE A 385 -14.72 17.92 8.71
CA PHE A 385 -14.74 18.47 7.36
C PHE A 385 -13.73 19.63 7.25
N PRO A 386 -13.04 19.76 6.11
CA PRO A 386 -12.06 20.83 5.92
C PRO A 386 -12.68 22.22 5.85
N ASP A 387 -13.92 22.34 5.40
CA ASP A 387 -14.64 23.61 5.26
C ASP A 387 -16.16 23.42 5.27
N ASP A 388 -16.89 24.50 5.50
CA ASP A 388 -18.35 24.49 5.54
C ASP A 388 -19.00 24.13 4.20
N ARG A 389 -18.30 24.32 3.07
CA ARG A 389 -18.79 23.95 1.74
C ARG A 389 -18.87 22.43 1.60
N SER A 390 -17.87 21.71 2.11
CA SER A 390 -17.84 20.26 2.14
C SER A 390 -18.88 19.67 3.09
N ILE A 391 -19.13 20.33 4.24
CA ILE A 391 -20.24 19.99 5.16
C ILE A 391 -21.57 20.14 4.42
N ALA A 392 -21.82 21.30 3.81
CA ALA A 392 -23.06 21.57 3.09
C ALA A 392 -23.29 20.53 1.98
N ARG A 393 -22.26 20.21 1.19
CA ARG A 393 -22.35 19.15 0.16
C ARG A 393 -22.74 17.80 0.74
N ALA A 394 -22.17 17.40 1.87
CA ALA A 394 -22.48 16.13 2.52
C ALA A 394 -23.92 16.08 3.04
N ILE A 395 -24.40 17.17 3.67
CA ILE A 395 -25.78 17.29 4.16
C ILE A 395 -26.78 17.23 3.01
N VAL A 396 -26.54 18.03 1.97
CA VAL A 396 -27.37 18.14 0.77
C VAL A 396 -27.48 16.80 0.05
N LYS A 397 -26.33 16.11 -0.15
CA LYS A 397 -26.30 14.77 -0.74
C LYS A 397 -27.02 13.74 0.15
N GLY A 398 -26.76 13.74 1.46
CA GLY A 398 -27.44 12.84 2.40
C GLY A 398 -28.96 13.00 2.39
N GLY A 399 -29.46 14.23 2.29
CA GLY A 399 -30.88 14.52 2.12
C GLY A 399 -31.45 14.01 0.79
N GLN A 400 -30.70 14.10 -0.32
CA GLN A 400 -31.11 13.51 -1.61
C GLN A 400 -31.18 12.00 -1.56
N ASP A 401 -30.11 11.37 -1.09
CA ASP A 401 -29.94 9.92 -1.12
C ASP A 401 -30.96 9.20 -0.21
N ASN A 402 -31.51 9.92 0.77
CA ASN A 402 -32.47 9.40 1.74
C ASN A 402 -33.86 10.06 1.68
N ARG A 403 -34.27 10.60 0.52
CA ARG A 403 -35.60 11.24 0.37
C ARG A 403 -36.77 10.34 0.75
N ASP A 404 -36.65 9.04 0.51
CA ASP A 404 -37.70 8.06 0.79
C ASP A 404 -37.67 7.57 2.26
N ASN A 405 -36.67 7.99 3.04
CA ASN A 405 -36.55 7.72 4.47
C ASN A 405 -36.83 9.02 5.24
N GLU A 406 -38.07 9.18 5.71
CA GLU A 406 -38.55 10.39 6.36
C GLU A 406 -37.69 10.84 7.56
N GLU A 407 -37.22 9.90 8.38
CA GLU A 407 -36.36 10.17 9.53
C GLU A 407 -35.02 10.78 9.11
N TYR A 408 -34.38 10.16 8.10
CA TYR A 408 -33.06 10.59 7.62
C TYR A 408 -33.17 11.92 6.89
N PHE A 409 -34.18 12.05 6.02
CA PHE A 409 -34.47 13.29 5.30
C PHE A 409 -34.69 14.47 6.25
N THR A 410 -35.53 14.27 7.28
CA THR A 410 -35.80 15.30 8.30
C THR A 410 -34.53 15.68 9.05
N THR A 411 -33.71 14.69 9.42
CA THR A 411 -32.42 14.94 10.06
C THR A 411 -31.52 15.84 9.20
N PHE A 412 -31.39 15.56 7.90
CA PHE A 412 -30.58 16.40 7.01
C PHE A 412 -31.16 17.81 6.83
N MET A 413 -32.48 17.97 6.73
CA MET A 413 -33.12 19.28 6.67
C MET A 413 -32.87 20.12 7.93
N GLU A 414 -32.86 19.49 9.10
CA GLU A 414 -32.51 20.18 10.34
C GLU A 414 -31.01 20.57 10.39
N LEU A 415 -30.11 19.68 9.94
CA LEU A 415 -28.67 20.00 9.86
C LEU A 415 -28.40 21.16 8.91
N GLU A 416 -29.12 21.21 7.79
CA GLU A 416 -29.04 22.30 6.83
C GLU A 416 -29.44 23.63 7.49
N LYS A 417 -30.58 23.67 8.20
CA LYS A 417 -31.01 24.86 8.94
C LYS A 417 -30.01 25.29 10.02
N GLU A 418 -29.44 24.34 10.76
CA GLU A 418 -28.42 24.60 11.77
C GLU A 418 -27.16 25.23 11.14
N LEU A 419 -26.71 24.72 9.99
CA LEU A 419 -25.56 25.27 9.27
C LEU A 419 -25.81 26.71 8.81
N TYR A 420 -26.98 26.99 8.19
CA TYR A 420 -27.36 28.35 7.78
C TYR A 420 -27.40 29.31 8.97
N ALA A 421 -28.00 28.91 10.09
CA ALA A 421 -28.06 29.74 11.29
C ALA A 421 -26.67 30.08 11.85
N LYS A 422 -25.67 29.23 11.63
CA LYS A 422 -24.27 29.51 12.00
C LYS A 422 -23.61 30.50 11.05
N TRP A 423 -23.95 30.50 9.77
CA TRP A 423 -23.46 31.49 8.81
C TRP A 423 -24.01 32.89 9.08
N ASP A 424 -25.30 33.00 9.41
CA ASP A 424 -25.94 34.29 9.70
C ASP A 424 -25.39 35.00 10.94
N ARG A 425 -24.76 34.25 11.86
CA ARG A 425 -24.19 34.77 13.11
C ARG A 425 -22.70 35.12 13.04
N LEU A 426 -22.03 34.96 11.89
CA LEU A 426 -20.60 35.25 11.77
C LEU A 426 -20.34 36.76 11.59
N PRO A 427 -19.55 37.41 12.49
CA PRO A 427 -19.24 38.83 12.36
C PRO A 427 -18.14 39.05 11.30
N GLY A 428 -18.53 39.62 10.16
CA GLY A 428 -17.59 40.17 9.16
C GLY A 428 -17.57 39.42 7.82
N ASN A 429 -18.08 40.10 6.77
CA ASN A 429 -17.81 39.91 5.34
C ASN A 429 -17.26 38.54 4.88
N PHE A 430 -18.06 37.47 5.01
CA PHE A 430 -17.96 36.36 4.06
C PHE A 430 -18.60 36.83 2.74
N LYS A 431 -17.80 37.46 1.87
CA LYS A 431 -18.21 37.64 0.47
C LYS A 431 -18.19 36.26 -0.20
N ILE A 432 -19.33 35.58 -0.13
CA ILE A 432 -19.70 34.50 -1.05
C ILE A 432 -19.83 35.16 -2.41
N ASN A 433 -18.70 35.40 -3.09
CA ASN A 433 -18.75 35.72 -4.50
C ASN A 433 -19.21 34.45 -5.22
N ASP A 434 -20.53 34.44 -5.43
CA ASP A 434 -21.28 33.76 -6.46
C ASP A 434 -21.22 32.23 -6.48
N LYS A 435 -22.35 31.69 -5.97
CA LYS A 435 -23.01 30.43 -6.35
C LYS A 435 -22.63 29.20 -5.55
N LEU A 436 -22.92 29.18 -4.26
CA LEU A 436 -23.27 27.92 -3.58
C LEU A 436 -24.78 27.67 -3.71
N ASP A 437 -25.62 28.65 -3.36
CA ASP A 437 -27.08 28.58 -3.53
C ASP A 437 -27.54 28.44 -4.98
N ASP A 438 -26.83 29.09 -5.90
CA ASP A 438 -27.15 29.03 -7.33
C ASP A 438 -26.67 27.71 -7.97
N LEU A 439 -25.68 27.03 -7.38
CA LEU A 439 -25.22 25.68 -7.81
C LEU A 439 -26.12 24.60 -7.23
N ILE A 440 -26.55 24.75 -5.98
CA ILE A 440 -27.56 23.91 -5.33
C ILE A 440 -28.89 24.05 -6.08
N LYS A 441 -29.35 25.27 -6.40
CA LYS A 441 -30.57 25.47 -7.21
C LYS A 441 -30.46 24.93 -8.65
N ARG A 442 -29.31 25.06 -9.32
CA ARG A 442 -29.12 24.54 -10.70
C ARG A 442 -29.09 23.02 -10.80
N HIS A 443 -28.63 22.32 -9.76
CA HIS A 443 -28.55 20.85 -9.78
C HIS A 443 -29.88 20.18 -9.39
N TYR A 444 -30.74 20.89 -8.67
CA TYR A 444 -32.03 20.36 -8.19
C TYR A 444 -33.26 20.76 -9.03
N ASN A 445 -33.16 21.81 -9.87
CA ASN A 445 -34.24 22.27 -10.74
C ASN A 445 -34.09 21.88 -12.23
N LYS A 446 -33.31 20.84 -12.56
CA LYS A 446 -33.35 20.22 -13.89
C LYS A 446 -33.82 18.78 -13.76
N LYS A 447 -35.13 18.60 -13.95
CA LYS A 447 -35.69 17.38 -14.56
C LYS A 447 -35.34 17.38 -16.05
#